data_AF-A0A835HLV0-F1
#
_entry.id   AF-A0A835HLV0-F1
#
_cell.length_a   1.000
_cell.length_b   1.000
_cell.length_c   1.000
_cell.angle_alpha   90.00
_cell.angle_beta   90.00
_cell.angle_gamma   90.00
#
_symmetry.space_group_name_H-M   'P 1'
#
loop_
_entity.id
_entity.type
_entity.pdbx_description
1 polymer ?
#
loop_
_entity_poly.entity_id
_entity_poly.type
_entity_poly.pdbx_seq_one_letter_code
_entity_poly.pdbx_strand_id
1 'polypeptide(L)' 'MLAVVVGFVTKALLLKTFKAVKETGKRFRETILALGGGKPPLEVFVEFRGREPSPEALLRHNGLLPVVVSV' A
#
# COMPACT_ATOMS: atom_id res chain seq x y z
N MET A 1 30.31 -12.66 -14.41
CA MET A 1 29.88 -12.88 -13.01
C MET A 1 28.96 -11.76 -12.50
N LEU A 2 29.35 -10.47 -12.60
CA LEU A 2 28.56 -9.34 -12.10
C LEU A 2 27.14 -9.22 -12.72
N ALA A 3 27.00 -9.37 -14.04
CA ALA A 3 25.70 -9.29 -14.72
C ALA A 3 24.70 -10.39 -14.29
N VAL A 4 25.20 -11.59 -13.97
CA VAL A 4 24.37 -12.72 -13.51
C VAL A 4 23.85 -12.46 -12.09
N VAL A 5 24.69 -11.89 -11.22
CA VAL A 5 24.31 -11.53 -9.85
C VAL A 5 23.27 -10.40 -9.85
N VAL A 6 23.48 -9.35 -10.65
CA VAL A 6 22.51 -8.26 -10.79
C VAL A 6 21.16 -8.78 -11.30
N GLY A 7 21.16 -9.61 -12.35
CA GLY A 7 19.92 -10.20 -12.88
C GLY A 7 19.16 -11.05 -11.86
N PHE A 8 19.87 -11.83 -11.04
CA PHE A 8 19.25 -12.62 -9.97
C PHE A 8 18.63 -11.74 -8.88
N VAL A 9 19.36 -10.71 -8.42
CA VAL A 9 18.87 -9.78 -7.39
C VAL A 9 17.65 -9.00 -7.88
N THR A 10 17.67 -8.48 -9.10
CA THR A 10 16.52 -7.77 -9.68
C THR A 10 15.30 -8.69 -9.82
N LYS A 11 15.49 -9.93 -10.28
CA LYS A 11 14.41 -10.91 -10.38
C LYS A 11 13.82 -11.27 -9.01
N ALA A 12 14.66 -11.45 -8.00
CA ALA A 12 14.21 -11.69 -6.63
C ALA A 12 13.42 -10.50 -6.05
N LEU A 13 13.88 -9.27 -6.28
CA LEU A 13 13.17 -8.06 -5.88
C LEU A 13 11.82 -7.93 -6.57
N LEU A 14 11.77 -8.16 -7.89
CA LEU A 14 10.53 -8.15 -8.67
C LEU A 14 9.54 -9.18 -8.14
N LEU A 15 9.98 -10.43 -7.90
CA LEU A 15 9.11 -11.47 -7.37
C LEU A 15 8.49 -11.09 -6.02
N LYS A 16 9.30 -10.50 -5.12
CA LYS A 16 8.83 -10.00 -3.82
C LYS A 16 7.77 -8.92 -3.99
N THR A 17 7.99 -7.97 -4.88
CA THR A 17 7.02 -6.90 -5.19
C THR A 17 5.73 -7.45 -5.77
N PHE A 18 5.80 -8.37 -6.75
CA PHE A 18 4.61 -8.99 -7.34
C PHE A 18 3.76 -9.73 -6.32
N LYS A 19 4.41 -10.44 -5.37
CA LYS A 19 3.70 -11.11 -4.28
C LYS A 19 2.96 -10.12 -3.38
N ALA A 20 3.63 -9.04 -2.97
CA ALA A 20 3.03 -8.00 -2.14
C ALA A 20 1.85 -7.28 -2.82
N VAL A 21 1.95 -7.02 -4.13
CA VAL A 21 0.84 -6.43 -4.92
C VAL A 21 -0.35 -7.37 -4.99
N LYS A 22 -0.13 -8.67 -5.24
CA LYS A 22 -1.20 -9.68 -5.27
C LYS A 22 -1.91 -9.79 -3.93
N GLU A 23 -1.17 -9.88 -2.82
CA GLU A 23 -1.74 -9.96 -1.48
C GLU A 23 -2.56 -8.71 -1.12
N THR A 24 -2.04 -7.52 -1.47
CA THR A 24 -2.77 -6.27 -1.25
C THR A 24 -4.04 -6.19 -2.10
N GLY A 25 -3.97 -6.60 -3.37
CA GLY A 25 -5.13 -6.66 -4.26
C GLY A 25 -6.20 -7.63 -3.78
N LYS A 26 -5.79 -8.81 -3.27
CA LYS A 26 -6.70 -9.78 -2.66
C LYS A 26 -7.45 -9.17 -1.48
N ARG A 27 -6.74 -8.54 -0.53
CA ARG A 27 -7.40 -7.88 0.61
C ARG A 27 -8.35 -6.77 0.18
N PHE A 28 -7.95 -5.94 -0.78
CA PHE A 28 -8.81 -4.88 -1.30
C PHE A 28 -10.11 -5.42 -1.91
N ARG A 29 -10.01 -6.51 -2.68
CA ARG A 29 -11.16 -7.22 -3.25
C ARG A 29 -12.09 -7.76 -2.15
N GLU A 30 -11.53 -8.40 -1.13
CA GLU A 30 -12.29 -9.05 -0.05
C GLU A 30 -12.93 -8.07 0.95
N THR A 31 -12.50 -6.81 0.95
CA THR A 31 -13.01 -5.77 1.85
C THR A 31 -13.77 -4.70 1.06
N ILE A 32 -13.06 -3.70 0.54
CA ILE A 32 -13.60 -2.49 -0.09
C ILE A 32 -14.57 -2.81 -1.23
N LEU A 33 -14.27 -3.83 -2.04
CA LEU A 33 -15.10 -4.18 -3.20
C LEU A 33 -16.19 -5.22 -2.89
N ALA A 34 -16.04 -6.04 -1.85
CA ALA A 34 -16.95 -7.15 -1.57
C ALA A 34 -18.04 -6.82 -0.53
N LEU A 35 -17.74 -6.00 0.47
CA LEU A 35 -18.64 -5.79 1.62
C LEU A 35 -19.80 -4.82 1.32
N GLY A 36 -19.68 -4.01 0.25
CA GLY A 36 -20.73 -3.09 -0.19
C GLY A 36 -21.21 -2.17 0.95
N GLY A 37 -22.53 -2.00 1.07
CA GLY A 37 -23.17 -1.24 2.15
C GLY A 37 -23.52 -2.07 3.40
N GLY A 38 -23.09 -3.34 3.49
CA GLY A 38 -23.43 -4.23 4.59
C GLY A 38 -22.61 -4.03 5.86
N LYS A 39 -21.56 -3.19 5.81
CA LYS A 39 -20.67 -2.86 6.93
C LYS A 39 -20.34 -1.37 6.93
N PRO A 40 -20.20 -0.71 8.11
CA PRO A 40 -19.82 0.69 8.17
C PRO A 40 -18.50 0.96 7.40
N PRO A 41 -18.43 2.01 6.56
CA PRO A 41 -17.27 2.25 5.69
C PRO A 41 -15.94 2.38 6.45
N LEU A 42 -15.96 2.96 7.66
CA LEU A 42 -14.76 3.09 8.49
C LEU A 42 -14.21 1.71 8.90
N GLU A 43 -15.08 0.78 9.30
CA GLU A 43 -14.65 -0.57 9.67
C GLU A 43 -14.10 -1.33 8.46
N VAL A 44 -14.73 -1.19 7.28
CA VAL A 44 -14.21 -1.77 6.02
C VAL A 44 -12.82 -1.22 5.71
N PHE A 45 -12.60 0.09 5.87
CA PHE A 45 -11.29 0.70 5.65
C PHE A 45 -10.24 0.17 6.64
N VAL A 46 -10.58 0.08 7.93
CA VAL A 46 -9.68 -0.44 8.97
C VAL A 46 -9.33 -1.90 8.69
N GLU A 47 -10.29 -2.73 8.28
CA GLU A 47 -10.05 -4.12 7.90
C GLU A 47 -9.09 -4.25 6.71
N PHE A 48 -9.19 -3.37 5.72
CA PHE A 48 -8.26 -3.33 4.58
C PHE A 48 -6.86 -2.81 4.96
N ARG A 49 -6.80 -1.71 5.74
CA ARG A 49 -5.58 -0.92 5.99
C ARG A 49 -4.85 -1.26 7.28
N GLY A 50 -5.50 -1.95 8.21
CA GLY A 50 -4.97 -2.30 9.54
C GLY A 50 -4.92 -1.13 10.53
N ARG A 51 -5.48 0.03 10.17
CA ARG A 51 -5.52 1.25 11.00
C ARG A 51 -6.58 2.22 10.50
N GLU A 52 -6.92 3.20 11.32
CA GLU A 52 -7.75 4.34 10.92
C GLU A 52 -7.10 5.20 9.81
N PRO A 53 -7.92 5.91 9.00
CA PRO A 53 -7.41 6.78 7.96
C PRO A 53 -6.60 7.94 8.53
N SER A 54 -5.59 8.37 7.78
CA SER A 54 -4.82 9.59 8.09
C SER A 54 -4.73 10.44 6.83
N PRO A 55 -4.90 11.78 6.94
CA PRO A 55 -4.81 12.69 5.79
C PRO A 55 -3.38 12.80 5.24
N GLU A 56 -2.36 12.35 5.97
CA GLU A 56 -0.95 12.46 5.59
C GLU A 56 -0.66 11.91 4.19
N ALA A 57 -1.29 10.78 3.81
CA ALA A 57 -1.12 10.21 2.48
C ALA A 57 -1.64 11.16 1.38
N LEU A 58 -2.82 11.75 1.58
CA LEU A 58 -3.39 12.74 0.67
C LEU A 58 -2.45 13.94 0.55
N LEU A 59 -1.99 14.48 1.69
CA LEU A 59 -1.11 15.65 1.71
C LEU A 59 0.22 15.38 1.00
N ARG A 60 0.86 14.24 1.27
CA ARG A 60 2.12 13.85 0.62
C ARG A 60 1.99 13.73 -0.89
N HIS A 61 0.93 13.10 -1.37
CA HIS A 61 0.72 12.91 -2.81
C HIS A 61 0.41 14.22 -3.55
N ASN A 62 -0.08 15.24 -2.85
CA ASN A 62 -0.35 16.55 -3.41
C ASN A 62 0.75 17.59 -3.08
N GLY A 63 1.85 17.19 -2.44
CA GLY A 63 2.91 18.13 -2.04
C GLY A 63 2.48 19.14 -0.98
N LEU A 64 1.47 18.82 -0.18
CA LEU A 64 0.88 19.68 0.86
C LEU A 64 1.32 19.30 2.27
N LEU A 65 2.37 18.47 2.42
CA LEU A 65 2.92 18.22 3.74
C LEU A 65 3.55 19.50 4.29
N PRO A 66 3.36 19.80 5.58
CA PRO A 66 4.05 20.91 6.21
C PRO A 66 5.55 20.70 6.06
N VAL A 67 6.25 21.71 5.54
CA VAL A 67 7.70 21.75 5.60
C VAL A 67 8.05 21.95 7.07
N VAL A 68 8.51 20.89 7.72
CA VAL A 68 9.05 21.01 9.08
C VAL A 68 10.35 21.80 8.94
N VAL A 69 10.29 23.09 9.22
CA VAL A 69 11.50 23.92 9.34
C VAL A 69 12.11 23.57 10.68
N SER A 70 13.14 22.74 10.66
CA SER A 70 14.00 22.52 11.81
C SER A 70 14.81 23.81 12.02
N VAL A 71 14.31 24.69 12.89
CA VAL A 71 15.09 25.80 13.48
C VAL A 71 16.01 25.29 14.57
#